data_AF-A0A353T3W8-F1
#
_entry.id   AF-A0A353T3W8-F1
#
_cell.length_a   1.000
_cell.length_b   1.000
_cell.length_c   1.000
_cell.angle_alpha   90.00
_cell.angle_beta   90.00
_cell.angle_gamma   90.00
#
_symmetry.space_group_name_H-M   'P 1'
#
loop_
_entity.id
_entity.type
_entity.pdbx_description
1 polymer ?
#
loop_
_entity_poly.entity_id
_entity_poly.type
_entity_poly.pdbx_seq_one_letter_code
_entity_poly.pdbx_strand_id
1 'polypeptide(L)' 'MAVCYIAGTVFSAIAGKIGIFVASLANARCAEAAQEDIKPAFLIGFRGGAVMGLVVVAICLLGVMGV' A
#
# COMPACT_ATOMS: atom_id res chain seq x y z
N MET A 1 9.08 19.89 -17.01
CA MET A 1 8.82 20.09 -15.56
C MET A 1 7.35 19.93 -15.18
N ALA A 2 6.42 20.74 -15.70
CA ALA A 2 5.00 20.64 -15.33
C ALA A 2 4.36 19.27 -15.62
N VAL A 3 4.65 18.66 -16.77
CA VAL A 3 4.11 17.35 -17.16
C VAL A 3 4.58 16.22 -16.23
N CYS A 4 5.88 16.16 -15.92
CA CYS A 4 6.45 15.18 -14.99
C CYS A 4 5.88 15.35 -13.56
N TYR A 5 5.68 16.59 -13.12
CA TYR A 5 5.10 16.88 -11.82
C TYR A 5 3.63 16.43 -11.73
N ILE A 6 2.83 16.70 -12.77
CA ILE A 6 1.43 16.26 -12.83
C ILE A 6 1.35 14.73 -12.92
N ALA A 7 2.18 14.09 -13.73
CA ALA A 7 2.23 12.63 -13.80
C ALA A 7 2.59 12.02 -12.43
N GLY A 8 3.65 12.50 -11.78
CA GLY A 8 4.08 12.01 -10.47
C GLY A 8 3.03 12.19 -9.37
N THR A 9 2.33 13.33 -9.36
CA THR A 9 1.25 13.58 -8.38
C THR A 9 0.05 12.66 -8.58
N VAL A 10 -0.34 12.37 -9.83
CA VAL A 10 -1.42 11.40 -10.12
C VAL A 10 -1.02 9.99 -9.68
N PHE A 11 0.19 9.55 -10.03
CA PHE A 11 0.70 8.23 -9.60
C PHE A 11 0.80 8.11 -8.08
N SER A 12 1.24 9.17 -7.38
CA SER A 12 1.30 9.22 -5.92
C SER A 12 -0.09 9.14 -5.27
N ALA A 13 -1.07 9.87 -5.82
CA ALA A 13 -2.44 9.83 -5.32
C ALA A 13 -3.08 8.43 -5.47
N ILE A 14 -2.82 7.75 -6.60
CA ILE A 14 -3.30 6.39 -6.84
C ILE A 14 -2.65 5.41 -5.86
N ALA A 15 -1.32 5.49 -5.66
CA ALA A 15 -0.59 4.68 -4.69
C ALA A 15 -1.18 4.83 -3.28
N GLY A 16 -1.43 6.07 -2.86
CA GLY A 16 -2.01 6.39 -1.56
C GLY A 16 -3.42 5.81 -1.39
N LYS A 17 -4.28 5.94 -2.41
CA LYS A 17 -5.65 5.40 -2.36
C LYS A 17 -5.65 3.88 -2.19
N ILE A 18 -4.80 3.17 -2.94
CA ILE A 18 -4.67 1.72 -2.85
C ILE A 18 -4.14 1.32 -1.47
N GLY A 19 -3.12 2.02 -0.96
CA GLY A 19 -2.57 1.79 0.37
C GLY A 19 -3.61 1.91 1.48
N ILE A 20 -4.43 2.97 1.46
CA ILE A 20 -5.49 3.19 2.46
C ILE A 20 -6.55 2.08 2.41
N PHE A 21 -6.93 1.64 1.20
CA PHE A 21 -7.93 0.58 1.03
C PHE A 21 -7.44 -0.77 1.57
N VAL A 22 -6.18 -1.13 1.29
CA VAL A 22 -5.60 -2.38 1.80
C VAL A 22 -5.37 -2.29 3.32
N ALA A 23 -4.93 -1.14 3.83
CA ALA A 23 -4.71 -0.93 5.25
C ALA A 23 -6.02 -1.03 6.06
N SER A 24 -7.13 -0.47 5.58
CA SER A 24 -8.41 -0.56 6.29
C SER A 24 -8.93 -2.01 6.35
N LEU A 25 -8.81 -2.76 5.25
CA LEU A 25 -9.13 -4.18 5.21
C LEU A 25 -8.23 -5.02 6.11
N ALA A 26 -6.92 -4.75 6.10
CA ALA A 26 -5.96 -5.45 6.94
C ALA A 26 -6.19 -5.15 8.43
N ASN A 27 -6.55 -3.92 8.79
CA ASN A 27 -6.86 -3.52 10.16
C ASN A 27 -8.08 -4.27 10.70
N ALA A 28 -9.17 -4.35 9.92
CA ALA A 28 -10.36 -5.09 10.32
C ALA A 28 -10.06 -6.58 10.56
N ARG A 29 -9.34 -7.22 9.64
CA ARG A 29 -8.96 -8.65 9.74
C ARG A 29 -7.93 -8.92 10.84
N CYS A 30 -7.02 -7.97 11.08
CA CYS A 30 -6.04 -8.06 12.16
C CYS A 30 -6.72 -7.96 13.53
N ALA A 31 -7.69 -7.06 13.68
CA ALA A 31 -8.45 -6.91 14.92
C ALA A 31 -9.31 -8.15 15.24
N GLU A 32 -9.87 -8.79 14.21
CA GLU A 32 -10.60 -10.06 14.37
C GLU A 32 -9.66 -11.21 14.75
N ALA A 33 -8.54 -11.38 14.03
CA ALA A 33 -7.56 -12.41 14.32
C ALA A 33 -6.83 -12.22 15.65
N ALA A 34 -6.70 -10.98 16.13
CA ALA A 34 -6.10 -10.67 17.43
C ALA A 34 -6.94 -11.15 18.61
N GLN A 35 -8.23 -11.43 18.41
CA GLN A 35 -9.08 -12.05 19.44
C GLN A 35 -8.76 -13.54 19.62
N GLU A 36 -8.26 -14.21 18.58
CA GLU A 36 -7.87 -15.62 18.64
C GLU A 36 -6.42 -15.77 19.10
N ASP A 37 -5.48 -15.14 18.39
CA ASP A 37 -4.05 -15.32 18.64
C ASP A 37 -3.19 -14.21 18.01
N ILE A 38 -2.04 -13.93 18.62
CA ILE A 38 -1.13 -12.85 18.15
C ILE A 38 -0.41 -13.23 16.85
N LYS A 39 -0.10 -14.51 16.65
CA LYS A 39 0.60 -15.00 15.44
C LYS A 39 -0.16 -14.71 14.13
N PRO A 40 -1.44 -15.09 13.97
CA PRO A 40 -2.20 -14.78 12.76
C PRO A 40 -2.45 -13.28 12.60
N ALA A 41 -2.70 -12.55 13.70
CA ALA A 41 -2.87 -11.09 13.66
C ALA A 41 -1.61 -10.39 13.12
N PHE A 42 -0.42 -10.78 13.63
CA PHE A 42 0.85 -10.26 13.14
C PHE A 42 1.08 -10.58 11.67
N LEU A 43 0.77 -11.80 11.23
CA LEU A 43 0.93 -12.20 9.83
C LEU A 43 0.02 -11.40 8.89
N ILE A 44 -1.23 -11.12 9.31
CA ILE A 44 -2.18 -10.29 8.56
C ILE A 44 -1.70 -8.85 8.48
N GLY A 45 -1.26 -8.27 9.60
CA GLY A 45 -0.70 -6.91 9.63
C GLY A 45 0.56 -6.78 8.79
N PHE A 46 1.49 -7.72 8.90
CA PHE A 46 2.74 -7.74 8.12
C PHE A 46 2.48 -7.86 6.62
N ARG A 47 1.57 -8.75 6.21
CA ARG A 47 1.16 -8.88 4.81
C ARG A 47 0.44 -7.64 4.29
N GLY A 48 -0.42 -7.02 5.11
CA GLY A 48 -1.08 -5.75 4.79
C GLY A 48 -0.08 -4.63 4.52
N GLY A 49 0.95 -4.51 5.37
CA GLY A 49 2.04 -3.55 5.18
C GLY A 49 2.92 -3.85 3.97
N ALA A 50 3.21 -5.13 3.70
CA ALA A 50 4.01 -5.54 2.54
C ALA A 50 3.34 -5.16 1.21
N VAL A 51 2.02 -5.27 1.10
CA VAL A 51 1.27 -4.85 -0.09
C VAL A 51 1.43 -3.35 -0.34
N MET A 52 1.37 -2.52 0.71
CA MET A 52 1.59 -1.07 0.58
C MET A 52 2.99 -0.76 0.06
N GLY A 53 4.02 -1.42 0.60
CA GLY A 53 5.39 -1.26 0.13
C GLY A 53 5.59 -1.66 -1.33
N LEU A 54 5.07 -2.82 -1.74
CA LEU A 54 5.19 -3.32 -3.11
C LEU A 54 4.51 -2.41 -4.14
N VAL A 55 3.33 -1.87 -3.81
CA VAL A 55 2.61 -0.93 -4.70
C VAL A 55 3.40 0.36 -4.91
N VAL A 56 3.97 0.92 -3.84
CA VAL A 56 4.80 2.15 -3.95
C VAL A 56 6.04 1.89 -4.81
N VAL A 57 6.74 0.78 -4.56
CA VAL A 57 7.94 0.41 -5.33
C VAL A 57 7.61 0.20 -6.80
N ALA A 58 6.51 -0.50 -7.12
CA ALA A 58 6.07 -0.73 -8.50
C ALA A 58 5.77 0.58 -9.23
N ILE A 59 5.07 1.52 -8.57
CA ILE A 59 4.72 2.83 -9.14
C ILE A 59 5.98 3.70 -9.31
N CYS A 60 6.92 3.67 -8.37
CA CYS A 60 8.21 4.34 -8.51
C CYS A 60 9.03 3.80 -9.68
N LEU A 61 9.14 2.48 -9.83
CA LEU A 61 9.86 1.85 -10.94
C LEU A 61 9.20 2.18 -12.29
N LEU A 62 7.87 2.14 -12.37
CA LEU A 62 7.11 2.57 -13.55
C LEU A 62 7.39 4.04 -13.88
N GLY A 63 7.43 4.91 -12.87
CA GLY A 63 7.72 6.33 -13.04
C GLY A 63 9.14 6.61 -13.56
N VAL A 64 10.13 5.83 -13.12
CA VAL A 64 11.53 5.94 -13.59
C VAL A 64 11.71 5.37 -15.00
N MET A 65 10.96 4.34 -15.39
CA MET A 65 11.03 3.76 -16.73
C MET A 65 10.21 4.52 -17.78
N GLY A 66 9.13 5.19 -17.37
CA GLY A 66 8.20 5.90 -18.25
C GLY A 66 8.48 7.40 -18.43
N VAL A 67 9.41 7.97 -17.66
CA VAL A 67 9.95 9.35 -17.81
C VAL A 67 11.37 9.26 -18.34
#